data_AF-A0A973LTK9-F1
#
_entry.id   AF-A0A973LTK9-F1
#
_cell.length_a   1.000
_cell.length_b   1.000
_cell.length_c   1.000
_cell.angle_alpha   90.00
_cell.angle_beta   90.00
_cell.angle_gamma   90.00
#
_symmetry.space_group_name_H-M   'P 1'
#
loop_
_entity.id
_entity.type
_entity.pdbx_description
1 polymer ?
#
loop_
_entity_poly.entity_id
_entity_poly.type
_entity_poly.pdbx_seq_one_letter_code
_entity_poly.pdbx_strand_id
1 'polypeptide(L)' 'MYDYMLGGKDNFAVDRQAIEQLAELIPEAVPLARANRAFLQRAVRYVAAAGVTQFIDLGSGLPTQGSVHEA' A
#
# COMPACT_ATOMS: atom_id res chain seq x y z
N MET A 1 7.29 5.27 -5.49
CA MET A 1 6.73 4.20 -6.37
C MET A 1 5.40 3.63 -5.86
N TYR A 2 5.36 3.03 -4.65
CA TYR A 2 4.14 2.38 -4.14
C TYR A 2 2.95 3.33 -3.98
N ASP A 3 3.20 4.57 -3.52
CA ASP A 3 2.16 5.61 -3.42
C ASP A 3 1.46 5.88 -4.77
N TYR A 4 2.23 5.97 -5.87
CA TYR A 4 1.66 6.13 -7.21
C TYR A 4 0.78 4.96 -7.63
N MET A 5 1.19 3.71 -7.33
CA MET A 5 0.36 2.52 -7.60
C MET A 5 -0.97 2.54 -6.82
N LEU A 6 -0.99 3.18 -5.66
CA LEU A 6 -2.20 3.40 -4.86
C LEU A 6 -3.00 4.64 -5.27
N GLY A 7 -2.52 5.43 -6.24
CA GLY A 7 -3.18 6.65 -6.70
C GLY A 7 -2.92 7.88 -5.80
N GLY A 8 -1.87 7.82 -4.97
CA GLY A 8 -1.43 8.97 -4.18
C GLY A 8 -0.66 10.01 -5.01
N LYS A 9 -0.32 11.12 -4.34
CA LYS A 9 0.37 12.27 -4.94
C LYS A 9 1.81 12.43 -4.47
N ASP A 10 2.22 11.66 -3.47
CA ASP A 10 3.54 11.75 -2.84
C ASP A 10 4.50 10.82 -3.61
N ASN A 11 4.73 11.20 -4.86
CA ASN A 11 5.59 10.50 -5.79
C ASN A 11 6.15 11.47 -6.83
N PHE A 12 7.38 11.22 -7.27
CA PHE A 12 8.06 12.03 -8.27
C PHE A 12 7.81 11.49 -9.67
N ALA A 13 8.19 12.27 -10.69
CA ALA A 13 8.05 11.86 -12.09
C ALA A 13 8.77 10.54 -12.39
N VAL A 14 9.95 10.33 -11.79
CA VAL A 14 10.73 9.10 -11.96
C VAL A 14 10.02 7.87 -11.38
N ASP A 15 9.28 8.02 -10.27
CA ASP A 15 8.50 6.92 -9.70
C ASP A 15 7.39 6.48 -10.66
N ARG A 16 6.72 7.45 -11.29
CA ARG A 16 5.62 7.18 -12.23
C ARG A 16 6.12 6.48 -13.48
N GLN A 17 7.18 7.01 -14.08
CA GLN A 17 7.85 6.40 -15.24
C GLN A 17 8.29 4.96 -14.96
N ALA A 18 8.88 4.72 -13.79
CA ALA A 18 9.30 3.37 -13.41
C ALA A 18 8.10 2.41 -13.27
N ILE A 19 6.96 2.87 -12.73
CA ILE A 19 5.75 2.05 -12.63
C ILE A 19 5.06 1.86 -13.98
N GLU A 20 5.07 2.85 -14.87
CA GLU A 20 4.54 2.73 -16.22
C GLU A 20 5.33 1.67 -17.02
N GLN A 21 6.67 1.72 -16.96
CA GLN A 21 7.53 0.68 -17.56
C GLN A 21 7.31 -0.69 -16.93
N LEU A 22 7.17 -0.75 -15.60
CA LEU A 22 6.88 -2.00 -14.90
C LEU A 22 5.53 -2.57 -15.33
N ALA A 23 4.52 -1.73 -15.54
CA ALA A 23 3.17 -2.15 -15.93
C ALA A 23 3.12 -2.71 -17.36
N GLU A 24 4.04 -2.30 -18.25
CA GLU A 24 4.20 -2.92 -19.57
C GLU A 24 4.72 -4.36 -19.47
N LEU A 25 5.59 -4.63 -18.49
CA LEU A 25 6.19 -5.95 -18.27
C LEU A 25 5.31 -6.86 -17.38
N ILE A 26 4.64 -6.27 -16.39
CA ILE A 26 3.82 -6.93 -15.37
C ILE A 26 2.54 -6.11 -15.20
N PRO A 27 1.51 -6.36 -16.04
CA PRO A 27 0.24 -5.63 -15.99
C PRO A 27 -0.46 -5.69 -14.61
N GLU A 28 -0.17 -6.72 -13.82
CA GLU A 28 -0.75 -6.94 -12.50
C GLU A 28 -0.08 -6.14 -11.39
N ALA A 29 1.05 -5.47 -11.62
CA ALA A 29 1.81 -4.79 -10.56
C ALA A 29 0.97 -3.78 -9.76
N VAL A 30 0.21 -2.92 -10.47
CA VAL A 30 -0.66 -1.91 -9.85
C VAL A 30 -1.86 -2.57 -9.15
N PRO A 31 -2.62 -3.49 -9.78
CA PRO A 31 -3.66 -4.27 -9.09
C PRO A 31 -3.15 -4.98 -7.83
N LEU A 32 -1.95 -5.58 -7.88
CA LEU A 32 -1.36 -6.32 -6.77
C LEU A 32 -1.01 -5.41 -5.60
N ALA A 33 -0.45 -4.23 -5.86
CA ALA A 33 -0.20 -3.22 -4.82
C ALA A 33 -1.50 -2.81 -4.10
N ARG A 34 -2.59 -2.61 -4.86
CA ARG A 34 -3.92 -2.29 -4.29
C ARG A 34 -4.49 -3.46 -3.48
N ALA A 35 -4.36 -4.68 -4.00
CA ALA A 35 -4.79 -5.89 -3.28
C ALA A 35 -4.02 -6.09 -1.98
N ASN A 36 -2.71 -5.83 -1.97
CA ASN A 36 -1.87 -5.87 -0.79
C ASN A 36 -2.31 -4.83 0.26
N ARG A 37 -2.57 -3.58 -0.16
CA ARG A 37 -3.12 -2.53 0.73
C ARG A 37 -4.47 -2.95 1.32
N ALA A 38 -5.37 -3.51 0.52
CA ALA A 38 -6.66 -3.99 1.01
C ALA A 38 -6.52 -5.18 1.98
N PHE A 39 -5.55 -6.07 1.74
CA PHE A 39 -5.24 -7.17 2.65
C PHE A 39 -4.72 -6.66 4.00
N LEU A 40 -3.76 -5.74 4.00
CA LEU A 40 -3.22 -5.12 5.22
C LEU A 40 -4.35 -4.59 6.11
N GLN A 41 -5.26 -3.82 5.54
CA GLN A 41 -6.42 -3.28 6.25
C GLN A 41 -7.30 -4.39 6.88
N ARG A 42 -7.61 -5.46 6.12
CA ARG A 42 -8.40 -6.58 6.64
C ARG A 42 -7.67 -7.33 7.76
N ALA A 43 -6.37 -7.55 7.59
CA ALA A 43 -5.54 -8.26 8.56
C ALA A 43 -5.43 -7.48 9.88
N VAL A 44 -5.17 -6.17 9.82
CA VAL A 44 -5.10 -5.30 11.01
C VAL A 44 -6.44 -5.30 11.74
N ARG A 45 -7.57 -5.09 11.05
CA ARG A 45 -8.89 -5.17 11.68
C ARG A 45 -9.16 -6.50 12.34
N TYR A 46 -8.78 -7.59 11.69
CA TYR A 46 -8.97 -8.94 12.22
C TYR A 46 -8.23 -9.14 13.55
N VAL A 47 -6.93 -8.81 13.60
CA VAL A 47 -6.15 -9.00 14.84
C VAL A 47 -6.52 -7.99 15.93
N ALA A 48 -6.94 -6.77 15.55
CA ALA A 48 -7.49 -5.80 16.49
C ALA A 48 -8.77 -6.33 17.13
N ALA A 49 -9.68 -6.90 16.34
CA ALA A 49 -10.89 -7.56 16.84
C ALA A 49 -10.57 -8.79 17.71
N ALA A 50 -9.42 -9.44 17.50
CA ALA A 50 -8.92 -10.52 18.34
C ALA A 50 -8.21 -10.04 19.64
N GLY A 51 -8.20 -8.74 19.92
CA GLY A 51 -7.69 -8.17 21.17
C GLY A 51 -6.26 -7.62 21.12
N VAL A 52 -5.62 -7.58 19.94
CA VAL A 52 -4.32 -6.91 19.79
C VAL A 52 -4.52 -5.40 19.81
N THR A 53 -3.85 -4.69 20.72
CA THR A 53 -4.00 -3.23 20.91
C THR A 53 -2.74 -2.43 20.62
N GLN A 54 -1.62 -3.09 20.33
CA GLN A 54 -0.35 -2.45 20.01
C GLN A 54 0.21 -3.01 18.71
N PHE A 55 0.66 -2.11 17.83
CA PHE A 55 1.16 -2.44 16.50
C PHE A 55 2.51 -1.78 16.28
N ILE A 56 3.43 -2.53 15.67
CA ILE A 56 4.69 -2.00 15.13
C ILE A 56 4.65 -2.26 13.62
N ASP A 57 4.47 -1.19 12.85
CA ASP A 57 4.43 -1.26 11.38
C ASP A 57 5.82 -0.94 10.81
N LEU A 58 6.54 -2.00 10.41
CA LEU A 58 7.90 -1.90 9.89
C LEU A 58 7.87 -1.70 8.37
N GLY A 59 8.27 -0.51 7.93
CA GLY A 59 8.16 -0.13 6.53
C GLY A 59 6.76 0.33 6.14
N SER A 60 6.10 1.09 7.03
CA SER A 60 4.75 1.64 6.87
C SER A 60 4.51 2.42 5.56
N GLY A 61 5.59 2.91 4.95
CA GLY A 61 5.56 3.67 3.72
C GLY A 61 5.22 5.14 3.95
N LEU A 62 4.90 5.85 2.86
CA LEU A 62 4.44 7.22 2.94
C LEU A 62 3.03 7.29 3.54
N PRO A 63 2.66 8.38 4.23
CA PRO A 63 1.28 8.62 4.66
C PRO A 63 0.35 8.55 3.44
N THR A 64 -0.40 7.45 3.34
CA THR A 64 -1.28 7.16 2.21
C THR A 64 -2.53 6.44 2.72
N GLN A 65 -3.57 6.40 1.90
CA GLN A 65 -4.87 5.86 2.31
C GLN A 65 -4.76 4.38 2.73
N GLY A 66 -5.36 4.06 3.87
CA GLY A 66 -5.43 2.71 4.41
C GLY A 66 -4.18 2.26 5.13
N SER A 67 -3.54 3.17 5.86
CA SER A 67 -2.42 2.85 6.73
C SER A 67 -2.87 2.09 7.98
N VAL A 68 -1.95 1.39 8.67
CA VAL A 68 -2.29 0.53 9.83
C VAL A 68 -3.07 1.28 10.91
N HIS A 69 -2.73 2.54 11.17
CA HIS A 69 -3.38 3.37 12.18
C HIS A 69 -4.78 3.89 11.78
N GLU A 70 -5.19 3.69 10.53
CA GLU A 70 -6.51 4.07 10.01
C GLU A 70 -7.46 2.85 9.90
N ALA A 71 -6.92 1.63 10.10
CA ALA A 71 -7.57 0.39 9.68
C ALA A 71 -8.62 -0.14 10.66
#